data_AF-A0A6J1KC13-F1
#
_entry.id   AF-A0A6J1KC13-F1
#
_cell.length_a   1.000
_cell.length_b   1.000
_cell.length_c   1.000
_cell.angle_alpha   90.00
_cell.angle_beta   90.00
_cell.angle_gamma   90.00
#
_symmetry.space_group_name_H-M   'P 1'
#
loop_
_entity.id
_entity.type
_entity.pdbx_description
1 polymer ?
#
loop_
_entity_poly.entity_id
_entity_poly.type
_entity_poly.pdbx_seq_one_letter_code
_entity_poly.pdbx_strand_id
1 'polypeptide(L)' 'MCLVFVCDEDQRVLSRQPAPGACPFCGGMIQATDVESQWRFCFLPLYWKTKRKFYCTMCTRQLVIQ' A
#
# COMPACT_ATOMS: atom_id res chain seq x y z
N MET A 1 -25.70 -26.63 -0.88
CA MET A 1 -24.42 -26.32 -0.22
C MET A 1 -24.13 -24.84 -0.41
N CYS A 2 -24.21 -24.05 0.65
CA CYS A 2 -23.92 -22.61 0.59
C CYS A 2 -22.41 -22.43 0.77
N LEU A 3 -21.69 -22.14 -0.32
CA LEU A 3 -20.29 -21.73 -0.26
C LEU A 3 -20.27 -20.29 0.26
N VAL A 4 -20.14 -20.15 1.59
CA VAL A 4 -19.89 -18.85 2.22
C VAL A 4 -18.44 -18.49 1.89
N PHE A 5 -18.24 -17.90 0.72
CA PHE A 5 -16.93 -17.45 0.28
C PHE A 5 -16.52 -16.24 1.12
N VAL A 6 -15.72 -16.50 2.15
CA VAL A 6 -15.07 -15.44 2.93
C VAL A 6 -13.90 -14.92 2.08
N CYS A 7 -14.16 -13.83 1.34
CA CYS A 7 -13.14 -13.02 0.70
C CYS A 7 -12.57 -12.06 1.75
N ASP A 8 -11.30 -12.24 2.09
CA ASP A 8 -10.58 -11.35 3.02
C ASP A 8 -9.38 -10.73 2.28
N GLU A 9 -9.30 -9.40 2.25
CA GLU A 9 -8.13 -8.68 1.73
C GLU A 9 -7.30 -8.18 2.91
N ASP A 10 -6.18 -8.86 3.18
CA ASP A 10 -5.24 -8.47 4.23
C ASP A 10 -4.25 -7.46 3.66
N GLN A 11 -4.23 -6.23 4.19
CA GLN A 11 -3.26 -5.21 3.80
C GLN A 11 -2.18 -5.06 4.87
N ARG A 12 -0.95 -5.42 4.52
CA ARG A 12 0.21 -5.35 5.39
C ARG A 12 1.23 -4.33 4.89
N VAL A 13 1.68 -3.45 5.76
CA VAL A 13 2.81 -2.56 5.46
C VAL A 13 4.10 -3.37 5.58
N LEU A 14 4.81 -3.55 4.46
CA LEU A 14 6.10 -4.25 4.43
C LEU A 14 7.23 -3.35 4.91
N SER A 15 7.31 -2.14 4.34
CA SER A 15 8.43 -1.26 4.60
C SER A 15 8.07 0.20 4.38
N ARG A 16 8.76 1.07 5.12
CA ARG A 16 8.69 2.52 5.00
C ARG A 16 10.10 3.01 4.69
N GLN A 17 10.30 3.52 3.48
CA GLN A 17 11.60 3.98 3.02
C GLN A 17 11.50 5.43 2.56
N PRO A 18 12.49 6.28 2.86
CA PRO A 18 12.55 7.62 2.27
C PRO A 18 12.72 7.47 0.75
N ALA A 19 11.90 8.20 -0.01
CA ALA A 19 11.97 8.20 -1.47
C ALA A 19 12.74 9.43 -1.95
N PRO A 20 13.63 9.29 -2.95
CA PRO A 20 14.26 10.45 -3.57
C PRO A 20 13.20 11.27 -4.31
N GLY A 21 13.12 12.56 -3.98
CA GLY A 21 12.18 13.49 -4.58
C GLY A 21 11.59 14.48 -3.57
N ALA A 22 11.00 15.54 -4.09
CA ALA A 22 10.32 16.58 -3.31
C ALA A 22 8.83 16.60 -3.67
N CYS A 23 7.98 16.81 -2.66
CA CYS A 23 6.55 16.94 -2.86
C CYS A 23 6.28 18.14 -3.79
N PRO A 24 5.56 17.98 -4.91
CA PRO A 24 5.30 19.06 -5.86
C PRO A 24 4.45 20.19 -5.27
N PHE A 25 3.77 19.95 -4.15
CA PHE A 25 2.93 20.95 -3.49
C PHE A 25 3.67 21.78 -2.44
N CYS A 26 4.57 21.17 -1.67
CA CYS A 26 5.21 21.82 -0.52
C CYS A 26 6.73 21.70 -0.47
N GLY A 27 7.36 21.07 -1.46
CA GLY A 27 8.81 20.87 -1.53
C GLY A 27 9.38 19.92 -0.47
N GLY A 28 8.55 19.38 0.43
CA GLY A 28 8.96 18.50 1.52
C GLY A 28 9.38 17.11 1.04
N MET A 29 10.06 16.37 1.92
CA MET A 29 10.52 15.01 1.64
C MET A 29 9.36 14.06 1.37
N ILE A 30 9.62 13.08 0.50
CA ILE A 30 8.69 12.01 0.17
C ILE A 30 9.12 10.74 0.89
N GLN A 31 8.15 10.01 1.44
CA GLN A 31 8.30 8.71 2.05
C GLN A 31 7.53 7.68 1.22
N ALA A 32 8.22 6.67 0.72
CA ALA A 32 7.62 5.48 0.12
C ALA A 32 7.20 4.51 1.21
N THR A 33 5.99 4.00 1.10
CA THR A 33 5.43 2.93 1.93
C THR A 33 5.03 1.79 1.02
N ASP A 34 5.74 0.69 1.11
CA ASP A 34 5.43 -0.55 0.40
C ASP A 34 4.38 -1.33 1.19
N VAL A 35 3.21 -1.50 0.59
CA VAL A 35 2.04 -2.18 1.16
C VAL A 35 1.79 -3.44 0.36
N GLU A 36 1.91 -4.59 0.99
CA GLU A 36 1.50 -5.87 0.42
C GLU A 36 0.02 -6.11 0.73
N SER A 37 -0.77 -6.36 -0.30
CA SER A 37 -2.16 -6.78 -0.18
C SER A 37 -2.23 -8.27 -0.50
N GLN A 38 -2.55 -9.09 0.49
CA GLN A 38 -2.76 -10.51 0.33
C GLN A 38 -4.26 -10.79 0.23
N TRP A 39 -4.68 -11.37 -0.88
CA TRP A 39 -6.04 -11.87 -1.03
C TRP A 39 -6.13 -13.29 -0.50
N ARG A 40 -7.01 -13.49 0.47
CA ARG A 40 -7.33 -14.80 1.04
C ARG A 40 -8.77 -15.15 0.70
N PHE A 41 -8.98 -16.38 0.27
CA PHE A 41 -10.30 -16.89 -0.05
C PHE A 41 -10.48 -18.24 0.60
N CYS A 42 -11.47 -18.35 1.49
CA CYS A 42 -11.70 -19.57 2.27
C CYS A 42 -10.41 -20.10 2.94
N PHE A 43 -9.62 -19.19 3.54
CA PHE A 43 -8.34 -19.48 4.23
C PHE A 43 -7.13 -19.81 3.34
N LEU A 44 -7.29 -19.89 2.02
CA LEU A 44 -6.15 -20.07 1.10
C LEU A 44 -5.65 -18.71 0.58
N PRO A 45 -4.34 -18.41 0.68
CA PRO A 45 -3.78 -17.22 0.06
C PRO A 45 -3.78 -17.39 -1.47
N LEU A 46 -4.65 -16.67 -2.16
CA LEU A 46 -4.78 -16.75 -3.61
C LEU A 46 -3.77 -15.89 -4.34
N TYR A 47 -3.49 -14.70 -3.80
CA TYR A 47 -2.71 -13.69 -4.54
C TYR A 47 -2.04 -12.69 -3.60
N TRP A 48 -0.78 -12.37 -3.88
CA TRP A 48 -0.03 -11.29 -3.24
C TRP A 48 0.15 -10.14 -4.23
N LYS A 49 -0.28 -8.94 -3.83
CA LYS A 49 -0.12 -7.71 -4.59
C LYS A 49 0.67 -6.69 -3.79
N THR A 50 1.92 -6.45 -4.15
CA THR A 50 2.69 -5.35 -3.56
C THR A 50 2.35 -4.04 -4.26
N LYS A 51 1.85 -3.07 -3.50
CA LYS A 51 1.55 -1.71 -3.95
C LYS A 51 2.47 -0.75 -3.22
N ARG A 52 3.22 0.06 -3.97
CA ARG A 52 4.03 1.14 -3.40
C ARG A 52 3.22 2.43 -3.35
N LYS A 53 3.04 2.99 -2.16
CA LYS A 53 2.36 4.26 -1.93
C LYS A 53 3.38 5.31 -1.52
N PHE A 54 3.32 6.51 -2.10
CA PHE A 54 4.20 7.60 -1.70
C PHE A 54 3.40 8.59 -0.86
N TYR A 55 4.01 9.12 0.20
CA TYR A 55 3.40 10.11 1.09
C TYR A 55 4.41 11.22 1.35
N CYS A 56 3.96 12.47 1.41
CA CYS A 56 4.82 13.55 1.89
C CYS A 56 4.93 13.50 3.41
N THR A 57 6.13 13.57 3.98
CA THR A 57 6.31 13.57 5.45
C THR A 57 5.83 14.87 6.09
N MET A 58 5.85 15.97 5.34
CA MET A 58 5.41 17.29 5.83
C MET A 58 3.90 17.47 5.68
N CYS A 59 3.40 17.22 4.47
CA CYS A 59 2.02 17.51 4.12
C CYS A 59 1.10 16.31 4.31
N THR A 60 1.64 15.12 4.64
CA THR A 60 0.93 13.82 4.78
C THR A 60 0.07 13.40 3.58
N ARG A 61 0.13 14.16 2.49
CA ARG A 61 -0.59 13.89 1.25
C ARG A 61 -0.03 12.65 0.57
N GLN A 62 -0.93 11.80 0.10
CA GLN A 62 -0.60 10.69 -0.76
C GLN A 62 -0.23 11.21 -2.15
N LEU A 63 0.95 10.81 -2.61
CA LEU A 63 1.47 11.04 -3.95
C LEU A 63 1.21 9.76 -4.74
N VAL A 64 0.27 9.83 -5.68
CA VAL A 64 0.02 8.76 -6.64
C VAL A 64 0.83 9.10 -7.88
N ILE A 65 1.87 8.32 -8.14
CA ILE A 65 2.55 8.37 -9.43
C ILE A 65 1.59 7.72 -10.41
N GLN A 66 0.98 8.53 -11.27
CA GLN A 66 0.04 8.11 -12.30
C GLN A 66 0.78 7.45 -13.46
#